data_AF-V9WBE9-F1
#
_entry.id   AF-V9WBE9-F1
#
_cell.length_a   1.000
_cell.length_b   1.000
_cell.length_c   1.000
_cell.angle_alpha   90.00
_cell.angle_beta   90.00
_cell.angle_gamma   90.00
#
_symmetry.space_group_name_H-M   'P 1'
#
loop_
_entity.id
_entity.type
_entity.pdbx_description
1 polymer ?
#
loop_
_entity_poly.entity_id
_entity_poly.type
_entity_poly.pdbx_seq_one_letter_code
_entity_poly.pdbx_strand_id
1 'polypeptide(L)'
;MTVNINEADEYITANCIDVQDWLESDTERKKRLITVSADTLSRRYPRLTIPDNAVYEFANVLSVKFNDTYRHASNGVQSYSVTGVATFSFYPMEKDINQMVTQKVLDIISDENDVDLRLRRVGMGVR
;
A
#
# COMPACT_ATOMS: atom_id res chain seq x y z
N MET A 1 9.09 -10.21 13.48
CA MET A 1 9.52 -9.92 12.10
C MET A 1 10.71 -8.98 12.16
N THR A 2 11.80 -9.30 11.48
CA THR A 2 12.99 -8.44 11.40
C THR A 2 12.84 -7.57 10.16
N VAL A 3 13.04 -6.25 10.28
CA VAL A 3 12.92 -5.35 9.12
C VAL A 3 14.14 -5.52 8.22
N ASN A 4 13.98 -6.25 7.11
CA ASN A 4 15.03 -6.42 6.11
C ASN A 4 14.74 -5.56 4.87
N ILE A 5 15.48 -4.45 4.74
CA ILE A 5 15.26 -3.48 3.65
C ILE A 5 15.84 -4.02 2.34
N ASN A 6 16.92 -4.79 2.39
CA ASN A 6 17.57 -5.28 1.18
C ASN A 6 16.67 -6.30 0.45
N GLU A 7 16.07 -7.23 1.21
CA GLU A 7 15.07 -8.17 0.67
C GLU A 7 13.84 -7.43 0.13
N ALA A 8 13.39 -6.38 0.82
CA ALA A 8 12.30 -5.55 0.33
C ALA A 8 12.66 -4.84 -0.98
N ASP A 9 13.87 -4.29 -1.10
CA ASP A 9 14.34 -3.61 -2.31
C ASP A 9 14.43 -4.59 -3.50
N GLU A 10 14.99 -5.79 -3.29
CA GLU A 10 15.05 -6.84 -4.30
C GLU A 10 13.66 -7.31 -4.74
N TYR A 11 12.76 -7.56 -3.78
CA TYR A 11 11.41 -8.00 -4.08
C TYR A 11 10.61 -6.92 -4.83
N ILE A 12 10.63 -5.68 -4.35
CA ILE A 12 9.84 -4.57 -4.91
C ILE A 12 10.31 -4.24 -6.32
N THR A 13 11.63 -4.18 -6.56
CA THR A 13 12.17 -3.91 -7.89
C THR A 13 11.87 -5.00 -8.91
N ALA A 14 11.77 -6.26 -8.47
CA ALA A 14 11.46 -7.39 -9.36
C ALA A 14 9.95 -7.59 -9.60
N ASN A 15 9.10 -7.29 -8.61
CA ASN A 15 7.71 -7.73 -8.61
C ASN A 15 6.68 -6.59 -8.65
N CYS A 16 7.07 -5.34 -8.38
CA CYS A 16 6.15 -4.21 -8.40
C CYS A 16 6.30 -3.37 -9.67
N ILE A 17 5.18 -2.86 -10.18
CA ILE A 17 5.15 -2.07 -11.43
C ILE A 17 5.67 -0.65 -11.20
N ASP A 18 5.22 0.00 -10.12
CA ASP A 18 5.66 1.33 -9.73
C ASP A 18 6.53 1.21 -8.48
N VAL A 19 7.79 1.60 -8.61
CA VAL A 19 8.82 1.50 -7.55
C VAL A 19 9.49 2.83 -7.26
N GLN A 20 9.13 3.89 -7.98
CA GLN A 20 9.89 5.14 -7.97
C GLN A 20 9.85 5.79 -6.57
N ASP A 21 8.66 5.91 -5.99
CA ASP A 21 8.46 6.46 -4.65
C ASP A 21 9.16 5.64 -3.55
N TRP A 22 9.29 4.32 -3.75
CA TRP A 22 10.02 3.45 -2.83
C TRP A 22 11.53 3.67 -2.93
N LEU A 23 12.08 3.72 -4.14
CA LEU A 23 13.51 3.91 -4.37
C LEU A 23 14.00 5.30 -3.92
N GLU A 24 13.17 6.33 -4.07
CA GLU A 24 13.48 7.69 -3.63
C GLU A 24 13.28 7.89 -2.11
N SER A 25 12.67 6.92 -1.40
CA SER A 25 12.44 7.01 0.03
C SER A 25 13.69 6.69 0.86
N ASP A 26 13.93 7.48 1.91
CA ASP A 26 14.99 7.21 2.88
C ASP A 26 14.78 5.88 3.63
N THR A 27 15.87 5.27 4.08
CA THR A 27 15.88 4.01 4.84
C THR A 27 14.96 4.04 6.07
N GLU A 28 14.86 5.17 6.79
CA GLU A 28 13.96 5.28 7.94
C GLU A 28 12.48 5.23 7.52
N ARG A 29 12.15 5.88 6.40
CA ARG A 29 10.79 5.85 5.84
C ARG A 29 10.43 4.44 5.38
N LYS A 30 11.35 3.75 4.68
CA LYS A 30 11.18 2.34 4.30
C LYS A 30 10.90 1.44 5.51
N LYS A 31 11.66 1.60 6.61
CA LYS A 31 11.42 0.86 7.86
C LYS A 31 10.02 1.10 8.44
N ARG A 32 9.59 2.36 8.47
CA ARG A 32 8.25 2.73 8.97
C ARG A 32 7.15 2.11 8.11
N LEU A 33 7.29 2.16 6.78
CA LEU A 33 6.35 1.56 5.83
C LEU A 33 6.22 0.05 6.04
N ILE A 34 7.34 -0.67 6.18
CA ILE A 34 7.33 -2.12 6.44
C ILE A 34 6.67 -2.42 7.79
N THR A 35 7.00 -1.65 8.82
CA THR A 35 6.44 -1.85 10.18
C THR A 35 4.92 -1.65 10.20
N VAL A 36 4.44 -0.56 9.59
CA VAL A 36 3.00 -0.28 9.48
C VAL A 36 2.30 -1.34 8.63
N SER A 37 2.94 -1.80 7.56
CA SER A 37 2.39 -2.85 6.70
C SER A 37 2.19 -4.16 7.47
N ALA A 38 3.20 -4.60 8.22
CA ALA A 38 3.12 -5.81 9.04
C ALA A 38 2.09 -5.70 10.16
N ASP A 39 2.05 -4.57 10.89
CA ASP A 39 1.06 -4.34 11.95
C ASP A 39 -0.38 -4.32 11.39
N THR A 40 -0.58 -3.68 10.22
CA THR A 40 -1.90 -3.64 9.58
C THR A 40 -2.35 -5.04 9.14
N LEU A 41 -1.49 -5.79 8.46
CA LEU A 41 -1.83 -7.13 7.99
C LEU A 41 -2.06 -8.09 9.16
N SER A 42 -1.23 -8.03 10.21
CA SER A 42 -1.37 -8.90 11.40
C SER A 42 -2.64 -8.61 12.20
N ARG A 43 -3.05 -7.34 12.31
CA ARG A 43 -4.33 -6.99 12.95
C ARG A 43 -5.53 -7.42 12.13
N ARG A 44 -5.43 -7.32 10.80
CA ARG A 44 -6.54 -7.68 9.90
C ARG A 44 -6.68 -9.19 9.72
N TYR A 45 -5.56 -9.91 9.72
CA TYR A 45 -5.48 -11.35 9.49
C TYR A 45 -4.78 -12.06 10.66
N PRO A 46 -5.30 -11.96 11.90
CA PRO A 46 -4.60 -12.42 13.10
C PRO A 46 -4.45 -13.94 13.20
N ARG A 47 -5.17 -14.69 12.38
CA ARG A 47 -5.16 -16.17 12.35
C ARG A 47 -4.35 -16.75 11.19
N LEU A 48 -3.80 -15.90 10.33
CA LEU A 48 -3.11 -16.32 9.11
C LEU A 48 -1.61 -15.99 9.24
N THR A 49 -0.80 -16.84 8.62
CA THR A 49 0.63 -16.59 8.47
C THR A 49 0.81 -15.51 7.40
N ILE A 50 1.51 -14.43 7.76
CA ILE A 50 1.77 -13.32 6.84
C ILE A 50 3.20 -13.49 6.32
N PRO A 51 3.39 -13.86 5.05
CA PRO A 51 4.72 -13.98 4.47
C PRO A 51 5.33 -12.58 4.28
N ASP A 52 6.65 -12.48 4.38
CA ASP A 52 7.38 -11.22 4.23
C ASP A 52 7.14 -10.57 2.85
N ASN A 53 6.97 -11.39 1.80
CA ASN A 53 6.62 -10.93 0.45
C ASN A 53 5.31 -10.12 0.42
N ALA A 54 4.28 -10.53 1.17
CA ALA A 54 3.02 -9.80 1.25
C ALA A 54 3.20 -8.43 1.94
N VAL A 55 4.11 -8.37 2.93
CA VAL A 55 4.44 -7.14 3.63
C VAL A 55 5.20 -6.18 2.70
N TYR A 56 6.14 -6.67 1.90
CA TYR A 56 6.89 -5.84 0.94
C TYR A 56 6.00 -5.28 -0.17
N GLU A 57 5.11 -6.11 -0.72
CA GLU A 57 4.13 -5.68 -1.71
C GLU A 57 3.23 -4.57 -1.14
N PHE A 58 2.71 -4.76 0.08
CA PHE A 58 1.87 -3.76 0.72
C PHE A 58 2.63 -2.48 1.09
N ALA A 59 3.89 -2.61 1.53
CA ALA A 59 4.75 -1.46 1.83
C ALA A 59 5.00 -0.59 0.61
N ASN A 60 5.18 -1.19 -0.58
CA ASN A 60 5.30 -0.44 -1.82
C ASN A 60 4.00 0.28 -2.20
N VAL A 61 2.85 -0.39 -2.06
CA VAL A 61 1.53 0.25 -2.26
C VAL A 61 1.36 1.45 -1.34
N LEU A 62 1.73 1.33 -0.07
CA LEU A 62 1.71 2.46 0.87
C LEU A 62 2.69 3.56 0.47
N SER A 63 3.87 3.23 -0.07
CA SER A 63 4.84 4.22 -0.53
C SER A 63 4.25 5.12 -1.62
N VAL A 64 3.65 4.49 -2.65
CA VAL A 64 3.00 5.18 -3.78
C VAL A 64 1.78 5.96 -3.29
N LYS A 65 0.96 5.37 -2.42
CA LYS A 65 -0.27 6.01 -1.92
C LYS A 65 0.01 7.15 -0.96
N PHE A 66 1.03 7.07 -0.11
CA PHE A 66 1.43 8.13 0.82
C PHE A 66 2.59 8.98 0.28
N ASN A 67 2.60 9.22 -1.03
CA ASN A 67 3.44 10.23 -1.67
C ASN A 67 3.00 11.65 -1.21
N ASP A 68 3.88 12.65 -1.29
CA ASP A 68 3.66 14.05 -0.88
C ASP A 68 2.36 14.66 -1.44
N THR A 69 1.93 14.20 -2.62
CA THR A 69 0.65 14.57 -3.23
C THR A 69 -0.56 14.13 -2.39
N TYR A 70 -0.49 12.96 -1.77
CA TYR A 70 -1.50 12.46 -0.83
C TYR A 70 -1.48 13.23 0.50
N ARG A 71 -0.30 13.69 0.95
CA ARG A 71 -0.20 14.58 2.12
C ARG A 71 -0.94 15.90 1.86
N HIS A 72 -0.80 16.48 0.67
CA HIS A 72 -1.51 17.70 0.30
C HIS A 72 -3.03 17.49 0.21
N ALA A 73 -3.49 16.41 -0.44
CA ALA A 73 -4.91 16.06 -0.50
C ALA A 73 -5.52 15.76 0.88
N SER A 74 -4.80 15.05 1.76
CA SER A 74 -5.25 14.73 3.12
C SER A 74 -5.32 15.95 4.04
N ASN A 75 -4.52 16.99 3.79
CA ASN A 75 -4.57 18.27 4.49
C ASN A 75 -5.66 19.22 3.94
N GLY A 76 -6.54 18.72 3.06
CA GLY A 76 -7.71 19.47 2.56
C GLY A 76 -7.46 20.34 1.33
N VAL A 77 -6.28 20.22 0.69
CA VAL A 77 -6.02 20.90 -0.58
C VAL A 77 -6.75 20.14 -1.70
N GLN A 78 -7.90 20.65 -2.14
CA GLN A 78 -8.70 20.03 -3.21
C GLN A 78 -8.16 20.31 -4.62
N SER A 79 -7.46 21.43 -4.79
CA SER A 79 -6.72 21.77 -6.01
C SER A 79 -5.61 22.76 -5.65
N TYR A 80 -4.52 22.72 -6.39
CA TYR A 80 -3.54 23.81 -6.40
C TYR A 80 -3.34 24.23 -7.86
N SER A 81 -3.41 25.53 -8.11
CA SER A 81 -3.11 26.10 -9.42
C SER A 81 -1.76 26.78 -9.33
N VAL A 82 -0.83 26.38 -10.19
CA VAL A 82 0.35 27.21 -10.47
C VAL A 82 -0.10 28.20 -11.54
N THR A 83 -0.22 29.48 -11.15
CA THR A 83 -0.75 30.52 -12.03
C THR A 83 -0.02 30.54 -13.37
N GLY A 84 -0.74 30.22 -14.45
CA GLY A 84 -0.24 30.27 -15.83
C GLY A 84 0.34 28.97 -16.42
N VAL A 85 0.38 27.85 -15.67
CA VAL A 85 1.04 26.62 -16.16
C VAL A 85 0.13 25.38 -16.14
N ALA A 86 -0.55 25.09 -15.03
CA ALA A 86 -1.43 23.92 -14.93
C ALA A 86 -2.35 23.97 -13.70
N THR A 87 -3.52 23.33 -13.82
CA THR A 87 -4.45 23.09 -12.73
C THR A 87 -4.50 21.59 -12.42
N PHE A 88 -4.23 21.21 -11.18
CA PHE A 88 -4.32 19.83 -10.72
C PHE A 88 -5.51 19.68 -9.76
N SER A 89 -6.44 18.77 -10.07
CA SER A 89 -7.63 18.48 -9.27
C SER A 89 -7.56 17.08 -8.70
N PHE A 90 -7.88 16.91 -7.41
CA PHE A 90 -7.86 15.61 -6.74
C PHE A 90 -9.25 14.99 -6.67
N TYR A 91 -9.35 13.70 -7.02
CA TYR A 91 -10.54 12.91 -6.72
C TYR A 91 -10.55 12.49 -5.23
N PRO A 92 -11.73 12.25 -4.61
CA PRO A 92 -11.79 11.75 -3.25
C PRO A 92 -11.09 10.40 -3.14
N MET A 93 -9.98 10.37 -2.41
CA MET A 93 -9.17 9.16 -2.19
C MET A 93 -9.61 8.45 -0.91
N GLU A 94 -9.52 7.11 -0.91
CA GLU A 94 -9.76 6.27 0.26
C GLU A 94 -8.82 6.68 1.39
N LYS A 95 -9.39 6.96 2.56
CA LYS A 95 -8.63 7.47 3.72
C LYS A 95 -8.11 6.37 4.64
N ASP A 96 -8.67 5.16 4.56
CA ASP A 96 -8.36 4.09 5.49
C ASP A 96 -7.31 3.14 4.89
N ILE A 97 -6.21 2.95 5.64
CA ILE A 97 -5.09 2.06 5.28
C ILE A 97 -5.60 0.63 5.03
N ASN A 98 -6.65 0.22 5.74
CA ASN A 98 -7.26 -1.10 5.55
C ASN A 98 -7.90 -1.27 4.18
N GLN A 99 -8.39 -0.20 3.55
CA GLN A 99 -9.03 -0.30 2.23
C GLN A 99 -7.99 -0.42 1.10
N MET A 100 -6.75 0.00 1.37
CA MET A 100 -5.64 0.01 0.40
C MET A 100 -4.97 -1.36 0.19
N VAL A 101 -5.39 -2.42 0.91
CA VAL A 101 -4.84 -3.77 0.71
C VAL A 101 -5.31 -4.29 -0.66
N THR A 102 -4.34 -4.55 -1.55
CA THR A 102 -4.60 -4.98 -2.92
C THR A 102 -4.90 -6.48 -3.01
N GLN A 103 -5.54 -6.91 -4.10
CA GLN A 103 -5.83 -8.33 -4.33
C GLN A 103 -4.54 -9.16 -4.39
N LYS A 104 -3.46 -8.62 -4.96
CA LYS A 104 -2.16 -9.30 -5.01
C LYS A 104 -1.60 -9.64 -3.61
N VAL A 105 -1.77 -8.74 -2.64
CA VAL A 105 -1.38 -9.01 -1.24
C VAL A 105 -2.24 -10.14 -0.65
N LEU A 106 -3.54 -10.18 -0.97
CA LEU A 106 -4.43 -11.25 -0.53
C LEU A 106 -4.05 -12.58 -1.17
N ASP A 107 -3.74 -12.60 -2.47
CA ASP A 107 -3.35 -13.80 -3.20
C ASP A 107 -2.07 -14.41 -2.59
N ILE A 108 -1.07 -13.59 -2.27
CA ILE A 108 0.17 -14.06 -1.61
C ILE A 108 -0.13 -14.68 -0.22
N ILE A 109 -1.03 -14.07 0.55
CA ILE A 109 -1.44 -14.60 1.86
C ILE A 109 -2.27 -15.88 1.68
N SER A 110 -3.11 -15.93 0.66
CA SER A 110 -3.94 -17.08 0.31
C SER A 110 -3.11 -18.31 -0.06
N ASP A 111 -2.10 -18.12 -0.91
CA ASP A 111 -1.20 -19.19 -1.34
C ASP A 111 -0.41 -19.80 -0.16
N GLU A 112 0.00 -18.97 0.79
CA GLU A 112 0.76 -19.42 1.98
C GLU A 112 -0.11 -20.19 2.99
N ASN A 113 -1.40 -19.85 3.08
CA ASN A 113 -2.31 -20.42 4.09
C ASN A 113 -3.28 -21.47 3.53
N ASP A 114 -3.29 -21.71 2.22
CA ASP A 114 -4.28 -22.55 1.53
C ASP A 114 -5.73 -22.09 1.79
N VAL A 115 -5.96 -20.76 1.78
CA VAL A 115 -7.27 -20.14 2.05
C VAL A 115 -7.63 -19.18 0.92
N ASP A 116 -8.82 -19.31 0.32
CA ASP A 116 -9.33 -18.35 -0.67
C ASP A 116 -9.74 -17.01 -0.02
N LEU A 117 -8.85 -16.01 -0.08
CA LEU A 117 -9.13 -14.62 0.33
C LEU A 117 -9.39 -13.78 -0.92
N ARG A 118 -10.56 -13.17 -0.98
CA ARG A 118 -10.92 -12.23 -2.05
C ARG A 118 -11.33 -10.90 -1.47
N LEU A 119 -10.98 -9.82 -2.14
CA LEU A 119 -11.57 -8.51 -1.86
C LEU A 119 -13.08 -8.66 -1.94
N ARG A 120 -13.74 -8.46 -0.81
CA ARG A 120 -15.20 -8.49 -0.72
C ARG A 120 -15.73 -7.36 -1.60
N ARG A 121 -16.24 -7.68 -2.79
CA ARG A 121 -17.01 -6.72 -3.59
C ARG A 121 -18.23 -6.33 -2.76
N VAL A 122 -18.19 -5.15 -2.16
CA VAL A 122 -19.38 -4.51 -1.59
C VAL A 122 -20.20 -4.02 -2.77
N GLY A 123 -21.05 -4.90 -3.32
CA GLY A 123 -21.89 -4.57 -4.45
C GLY A 123 -22.24 -5.78 -5.31
N MET A 124 -22.99 -6.73 -4.78
CA MET A 124 -24.00 -7.45 -5.57
C MET A 124 -24.98 -8.19 -4.65
N GLY A 125 -26.12 -7.55 -4.45
CA GLY A 125 -27.35 -8.04 -3.80
C GLY A 125 -28.48 -7.17 -4.35
N VAL A 126 -28.89 -7.38 -5.61
CA VAL A 126 -30.04 -8.20 -6.05
C VAL A 126 -31.38 -7.49 -5.80
N ARG A 127 -31.93 -6.98 -6.92
CA ARG A 127 -33.33 -6.66 -7.27
C ARG A 127 -34.21 -5.90 -6.29
#